data_AF-D9QHU1-F1
#
_entry.id   AF-D9QHU1-F1
#
_cell.length_a   1.000
_cell.length_b   1.000
_cell.length_c   1.000
_cell.angle_alpha   90.00
_cell.angle_beta   90.00
_cell.angle_gamma   90.00
#
_symmetry.space_group_name_H-M   'P 1'
#
loop_
_entity.id
_entity.type
_entity.pdbx_description
1 polymer ?
#
loop_
_entity_poly.entity_id
_entity_poly.type
_entity_poly.pdbx_seq_one_letter_code
_entity_poly.pdbx_strand_id
1 'polypeptide(L)'
;MTGSTLGYLAANGGKVRWRCDTGHGGKVDLSAMIADRGEDHDLADTWPPCPLCPGVITFTDGNSLWPRDLTRLKVNSAEWWAHTQTWRLALEAAGWRVRMGKWIGPETAKAPAPATGPGLNAET
;
A
#
# COMPACT_ATOMS: atom_id res chain seq x y z
N MET A 1 15.44 -15.68 -15.49
CA MET A 1 14.34 -14.71 -15.35
C MET A 1 14.13 -14.46 -13.86
N THR A 2 14.15 -13.20 -13.44
CA THR A 2 13.75 -12.81 -12.07
C THR A 2 12.28 -13.18 -11.89
N GLY A 3 11.96 -13.93 -10.84
CA GLY A 3 10.58 -14.40 -10.56
C GLY A 3 9.64 -13.29 -10.07
N SER A 4 9.79 -12.08 -10.59
CA SER A 4 9.10 -10.85 -10.17
C SER A 4 8.49 -10.07 -11.34
N THR A 5 8.66 -10.54 -12.59
CA THR A 5 7.96 -9.95 -13.73
C THR A 5 6.48 -10.32 -13.72
N LEU A 6 5.63 -9.42 -14.23
CA LEU A 6 4.18 -9.62 -14.28
C LEU A 6 3.80 -10.89 -15.05
N GLY A 7 4.43 -11.14 -16.21
CA GLY A 7 4.17 -12.34 -17.01
C GLY A 7 4.52 -13.63 -16.27
N TYR A 8 5.66 -13.66 -15.56
CA TYR A 8 6.03 -14.82 -14.73
C TYR A 8 5.04 -15.04 -13.59
N LEU A 9 4.64 -13.97 -12.89
CA LEU A 9 3.70 -14.05 -11.78
C LEU A 9 2.32 -14.53 -12.26
N ALA A 10 1.81 -13.99 -13.37
CA ALA A 10 0.52 -14.41 -13.92
C ALA A 10 0.54 -15.88 -14.37
N ALA A 11 1.59 -16.31 -15.10
CA ALA A 11 1.72 -17.68 -15.60
C ALA A 11 1.80 -18.73 -14.48
N ASN A 12 2.31 -18.35 -13.30
CA ASN A 12 2.44 -19.24 -12.13
C ASN A 12 1.31 -19.08 -11.10
N GLY A 13 0.22 -18.39 -11.46
CA GLY A 13 -0.93 -18.20 -10.55
C GLY A 13 -0.59 -17.33 -9.33
N GLY A 14 0.25 -16.32 -9.51
CA GLY A 14 0.73 -15.37 -8.51
C GLY A 14 -0.42 -14.73 -7.71
N LYS A 15 -0.37 -14.83 -6.38
CA LYS A 15 -1.28 -14.10 -5.48
C LYS A 15 -0.59 -12.85 -4.96
N VAL A 16 -0.36 -11.91 -5.87
CA VAL A 16 0.35 -10.67 -5.53
C VAL A 16 -0.56 -9.74 -4.73
N ARG A 17 0.00 -9.18 -3.67
CA ARG A 17 -0.64 -8.14 -2.85
C ARG A 17 0.24 -6.91 -2.85
N TRP A 18 -0.39 -5.75 -2.74
CA TRP A 18 0.31 -4.51 -2.46
C TRP A 18 0.05 -4.10 -1.02
N ARG A 19 1.03 -3.43 -0.43
CA ARG A 19 0.91 -2.84 0.90
C ARG A 19 1.55 -1.47 0.89
N CYS A 20 0.90 -0.51 1.53
CA CYS A 20 1.47 0.79 1.84
C CYS A 20 1.93 0.83 3.29
N ASP A 21 2.99 1.57 3.56
CA ASP A 21 3.57 1.77 4.89
C ASP A 21 2.63 2.45 5.89
N THR A 22 1.61 3.17 5.41
CA THR A 22 0.55 3.74 6.25
C THR A 22 -0.51 2.72 6.68
N GLY A 23 -0.43 1.48 6.18
CA GLY A 23 -1.32 0.38 6.53
C GLY A 23 -2.39 0.03 5.49
N HIS A 24 -2.48 0.78 4.40
CA HIS A 24 -3.33 0.39 3.26
C HIS A 24 -2.77 -0.86 2.56
N GLY A 25 -3.63 -1.62 1.90
CA GLY A 25 -3.21 -2.75 1.11
C GLY A 25 -4.36 -3.40 0.38
N GLY A 26 -4.03 -4.27 -0.57
CA GLY A 26 -5.02 -4.92 -1.40
C GLY A 26 -4.42 -6.04 -2.24
N LYS A 27 -5.30 -6.72 -2.99
CA LYS A 27 -4.88 -7.66 -4.02
C LYS A 27 -4.48 -6.87 -5.27
N VAL A 28 -3.48 -7.38 -5.98
CA VAL A 28 -3.11 -6.89 -7.30
C VAL A 28 -3.86 -7.69 -8.36
N ASP A 29 -4.48 -6.99 -9.30
CA ASP A 29 -4.98 -7.60 -10.53
C ASP A 29 -3.84 -7.65 -11.55
N LEU A 30 -3.25 -8.84 -11.69
CA LEU A 30 -2.12 -9.05 -12.60
C LEU A 30 -2.52 -8.86 -14.07
N SER A 31 -3.74 -9.25 -14.45
CA SER A 31 -4.21 -9.10 -15.83
C SER A 31 -4.38 -7.62 -16.19
N ALA A 32 -4.96 -6.83 -15.28
CA ALA A 32 -5.08 -5.39 -15.48
C ALA A 32 -3.71 -4.70 -15.54
N MET A 33 -2.77 -5.07 -14.67
CA MET A 33 -1.42 -4.50 -14.70
C MET A 33 -0.62 -4.89 -15.95
N ILE A 34 -0.76 -6.13 -16.44
CA ILE A 34 -0.13 -6.56 -17.70
C ILE A 34 -0.69 -5.74 -18.88
N ALA A 35 -2.00 -5.49 -18.90
CA ALA A 35 -2.60 -4.67 -19.95
C ALA A 35 -2.09 -3.22 -19.96
N ASP A 36 -1.76 -2.65 -18.78
CA ASP A 36 -1.25 -1.29 -18.64
C ASP A 36 0.28 -1.17 -18.86
N ARG A 37 1.06 -2.16 -18.41
CA ARG A 37 2.53 -2.07 -18.32
C ARG A 37 3.29 -3.07 -19.18
N GLY A 38 2.62 -4.11 -19.67
CA GLY A 38 3.24 -5.23 -20.37
C GLY A 38 3.74 -6.35 -19.44
N GLU A 39 3.93 -7.54 -20.01
CA GLU A 39 4.34 -8.75 -19.28
C GLU A 39 5.78 -8.68 -18.72
N ASP A 40 6.66 -7.95 -19.39
CA ASP A 40 8.07 -7.80 -19.02
C ASP A 40 8.30 -6.82 -17.86
N HIS A 41 7.25 -6.15 -17.40
CA HIS A 41 7.36 -5.22 -16.29
C HIS A 41 7.76 -5.95 -14.99
N ASP A 42 8.89 -5.55 -14.40
CA ASP A 42 9.41 -6.12 -13.15
C ASP A 42 8.91 -5.33 -11.95
N LEU A 43 8.14 -5.98 -11.07
CA LEU A 43 7.63 -5.34 -9.84
C LEU A 43 8.75 -5.03 -8.85
N ALA A 44 9.92 -5.64 -8.99
CA ALA A 44 11.03 -5.48 -8.06
C ALA A 44 11.61 -4.06 -8.06
N ASP A 45 11.57 -3.37 -9.20
CA ASP A 45 12.21 -2.07 -9.37
C ASP A 45 11.22 -0.89 -9.26
N THR A 46 10.08 -1.09 -8.59
CA THR A 46 8.99 -0.10 -8.55
C THR A 46 8.62 0.36 -7.14
N TRP A 47 8.30 1.66 -7.04
CA TRP A 47 7.73 2.31 -5.85
C TRP A 47 6.51 3.15 -6.26
N PRO A 48 5.41 2.52 -6.68
CA PRO A 48 4.24 3.27 -7.10
C PRO A 48 3.67 4.09 -5.92
N PRO A 49 3.10 5.26 -6.18
CA PRO A 49 2.39 6.00 -5.15
C PRO A 49 1.16 5.21 -4.69
N CYS A 50 0.85 5.30 -3.40
CA CYS A 50 -0.38 4.74 -2.85
C CYS A 50 -1.58 5.56 -3.35
N PRO A 51 -2.66 4.92 -3.78
CA PRO A 51 -3.85 5.65 -4.26
C PRO A 51 -4.63 6.38 -3.14
N LEU A 52 -4.38 6.04 -1.86
CA LEU A 52 -5.15 6.52 -0.72
C LEU A 52 -4.39 7.49 0.19
N CYS A 53 -3.08 7.60 0.01
CA CYS A 53 -2.25 8.49 0.83
C CYS A 53 -0.97 8.85 0.06
N PRO A 54 -0.19 9.85 0.52
CA PRO A 54 1.13 10.16 -0.05
C PRO A 54 2.20 9.05 0.18
N GLY A 55 1.75 7.86 0.60
CA GLY A 55 2.49 6.63 0.74
C GLY A 55 3.11 6.13 -0.55
N VAL A 56 4.07 5.22 -0.42
CA VAL A 56 4.49 4.32 -1.49
C VAL A 56 3.95 2.91 -1.23
N ILE A 57 3.87 2.09 -2.27
CA ILE A 57 3.46 0.69 -2.16
C ILE A 57 4.63 -0.25 -2.42
N THR A 58 4.63 -1.36 -1.69
CA THR A 58 5.49 -2.52 -1.93
C THR A 58 4.63 -3.70 -2.38
N PHE A 59 5.24 -4.61 -3.13
CA PHE A 59 4.58 -5.83 -3.61
C PHE A 59 5.10 -7.06 -2.89
N THR A 60 4.19 -7.97 -2.57
CA THR A 60 4.50 -9.26 -1.93
C THR A 60 3.78 -10.37 -2.67
N ASP A 61 4.47 -11.45 -2.97
CA ASP A 61 3.88 -12.69 -3.47
C ASP A 61 3.34 -13.53 -2.29
N GLY A 62 2.03 -13.74 -2.28
CA GLY A 62 1.32 -14.52 -1.27
C GLY A 62 1.10 -15.99 -1.64
N ASN A 63 1.79 -16.53 -2.64
CA ASN A 63 1.66 -17.94 -3.03
C ASN A 63 2.28 -18.93 -2.03
N SER A 64 3.25 -18.48 -1.24
CA SER A 64 3.92 -19.30 -0.22
C SER A 64 3.34 -19.07 1.17
N LEU A 65 3.52 -20.07 2.05
CA LEU A 65 3.25 -19.95 3.49
C LEU A 65 4.01 -18.77 4.13
N TRP A 66 5.14 -18.41 3.51
CA TRP A 66 5.98 -17.27 3.85
C TRP A 66 5.96 -16.29 2.68
N PRO A 67 5.14 -15.22 2.74
CA PRO A 67 5.04 -14.27 1.66
C PRO A 67 6.41 -13.70 1.30
N ARG A 68 6.72 -13.66 0.00
CA ARG A 68 8.01 -13.16 -0.48
C ARG A 68 7.85 -11.73 -0.95
N ASP A 69 8.63 -10.82 -0.39
CA ASP A 69 8.68 -9.46 -0.93
C ASP A 69 9.28 -9.49 -2.33
N LEU A 70 8.56 -8.87 -3.26
CA LEU A 70 8.96 -8.77 -4.66
C LEU A 70 9.80 -7.53 -4.90
N THR A 71 9.66 -6.50 -4.06
CA THR A 71 10.40 -5.22 -4.14
C THR A 71 11.89 -5.41 -3.83
N ARG A 72 12.78 -4.91 -4.70
CA ARG A 72 14.22 -5.25 -4.75
C ARG A 72 15.09 -4.59 -3.69
N LEU A 73 14.68 -3.46 -3.12
CA LEU A 73 15.55 -2.79 -2.15
C LEU A 73 15.70 -3.67 -0.92
N LYS A 74 16.96 -4.08 -0.71
CA LYS A 74 17.36 -4.73 0.52
C LYS A 74 16.99 -3.80 1.68
N VAL A 75 16.06 -4.25 2.51
CA VAL A 75 15.70 -3.57 3.75
C VAL A 75 17.00 -3.19 4.50
N ASN A 76 17.07 -1.94 4.98
CA ASN A 76 18.24 -1.32 5.61
C ASN A 76 19.42 -0.97 4.68
N SER A 77 19.26 -0.96 3.35
CA SER A 77 20.26 -0.35 2.46
C SER A 77 20.28 1.18 2.61
N ALA A 78 21.35 1.82 2.14
CA ALA A 78 21.45 3.28 2.13
C ALA A 78 20.34 3.92 1.26
N GLU A 79 20.02 3.31 0.13
CA GLU A 79 18.94 3.72 -0.77
C GLU A 79 17.56 3.59 -0.10
N TRP A 80 17.35 2.51 0.66
CA TRP A 80 16.12 2.30 1.44
C TRP A 80 15.95 3.40 2.49
N TRP A 81 17.02 3.75 3.21
CA TRP A 81 16.99 4.84 4.19
C TRP A 81 16.73 6.22 3.56
N ALA A 82 17.41 6.52 2.44
CA ALA A 82 17.22 7.79 1.72
C ALA A 82 15.78 7.93 1.20
N HIS A 83 15.22 6.85 0.65
CA HIS A 83 13.83 6.80 0.22
C HIS A 83 12.87 7.00 1.41
N THR A 84 13.07 6.25 2.50
CA THR A 84 12.22 6.31 3.70
C THR A 84 12.24 7.70 4.35
N GLN A 85 13.39 8.38 4.38
CA GLN A 85 13.50 9.75 4.90
C GLN A 85 12.76 10.76 4.03
N THR A 86 12.98 10.72 2.71
CA THR A 86 12.30 11.60 1.76
C THR A 86 10.78 11.43 1.86
N TRP A 87 10.34 10.17 1.94
CA TRP A 87 8.94 9.82 2.10
C TRP A 87 8.34 10.29 3.43
N ARG A 88 9.07 10.09 4.54
CA ARG A 88 8.65 10.56 5.87
C ARG A 88 8.40 12.06 5.89
N LEU A 89 9.31 12.84 5.29
CA LEU A 89 9.18 14.29 5.20
C LEU A 89 7.94 14.69 4.38
N ALA A 90 7.65 13.98 3.28
CA ALA A 90 6.46 14.24 2.47
C ALA A 90 5.15 13.96 3.25
N LEU A 91 5.12 12.89 4.04
CA LEU A 91 3.97 12.58 4.90
C LEU A 91 3.78 13.62 6.01
N GLU A 92 4.84 13.99 6.70
CA GLU A 92 4.81 15.02 7.75
C GLU A 92 4.35 16.38 7.17
N ALA A 93 4.84 16.75 5.98
CA ALA A 93 4.38 17.94 5.26
C ALA A 93 2.88 17.88 4.87
N ALA A 94 2.36 16.69 4.59
CA ALA A 94 0.94 16.44 4.35
C ALA A 94 0.09 16.32 5.64
N GLY A 95 0.68 16.60 6.81
CA GLY A 95 0.00 16.59 8.10
C GLY A 95 -0.19 15.19 8.72
N TRP A 96 0.46 14.17 8.16
CA TRP A 96 0.50 12.83 8.76
C TRP A 96 1.49 12.82 9.92
N ARG A 97 1.22 12.00 10.95
CA ARG A 97 2.10 11.85 12.11
C ARG A 97 2.16 10.41 12.59
N VAL A 98 3.29 10.00 13.15
CA VAL A 98 3.42 8.70 13.79
C VAL A 98 2.95 8.77 15.25
N ARG A 99 2.01 7.90 15.64
CA ARG A 99 1.59 7.71 17.02
C ARG A 99 1.54 6.22 17.32
N MET A 100 2.16 5.79 18.42
CA MET A 100 2.30 4.36 18.79
C MET A 100 2.83 3.49 17.64
N GLY A 101 3.81 3.99 16.89
CA GLY A 101 4.42 3.27 15.76
C GLY A 101 3.54 3.14 14.51
N LYS A 102 2.39 3.84 14.44
CA LYS A 102 1.51 3.85 13.26
C LYS A 102 1.37 5.26 12.71
N TRP A 103 1.32 5.36 11.38
CA TRP A 103 0.95 6.61 10.71
C TRP A 103 -0.53 6.90 10.91
N ILE A 104 -0.82 8.12 11.36
CA ILE A 104 -2.16 8.67 11.50
C ILE A 104 -2.26 9.85 10.54
N GLY A 105 -3.29 9.83 9.70
CA GLY A 105 -3.57 10.91 8.78
C GLY A 105 -3.80 12.24 9.49
N PRO A 106 -3.73 13.36 8.74
CA PRO A 106 -4.20 14.63 9.26
C PRO A 106 -5.62 14.45 9.80
N GLU A 107 -5.94 15.10 10.92
CA GLU A 107 -7.31 15.12 11.42
C GLU A 107 -8.18 15.70 10.31
N THR A 108 -8.85 14.82 9.55
CA THR A 108 -10.07 15.21 8.87
C THR A 108 -10.96 15.67 9.99
N ALA A 109 -11.25 16.98 10.02
CA ALA A 109 -12.16 17.57 10.98
C ALA A 109 -13.35 16.63 11.10
N LYS A 110 -13.43 15.97 12.26
CA LYS A 110 -14.44 14.96 12.57
C LYS A 110 -15.76 15.57 12.12
N ALA A 111 -16.38 15.03 11.06
CA ALA A 111 -17.71 15.47 10.68
C ALA A 111 -18.53 15.44 11.97
N PRO A 112 -19.22 16.54 12.33
CA PRO A 112 -19.96 16.58 13.59
C PRO A 112 -20.84 15.32 13.62
N ALA A 113 -20.79 14.61 14.75
CA ALA A 113 -21.60 13.41 14.94
C ALA A 113 -23.03 13.72 14.46
N PRO A 114 -23.67 12.84 13.67
CA PRO A 114 -25.05 13.07 13.27
C PRO A 114 -25.84 13.36 14.55
N ALA A 115 -26.49 14.53 14.58
CA ALA A 115 -27.27 14.97 15.72
C ALA A 115 -28.16 13.80 16.12
N THR A 116 -28.02 13.36 17.37
CA THR A 116 -28.91 12.37 17.97
C THR A 116 -30.28 13.06 18.04
N GLY A 117 -31.06 12.93 16.97
CA GLY A 117 -32.45 13.35 16.96
C GLY A 117 -33.19 12.57 18.05
N PRO A 118 -34.10 13.22 18.80
CA PRO A 118 -34.82 12.56 19.86
C PRO A 118 -35.65 11.42 19.26
N GLY A 119 -35.54 10.25 19.88
CA GLY A 119 -36.21 9.03 19.47
C GLY A 119 -37.71 9.23 19.35
N LEU A 120 -38.23 8.93 18.17
CA LEU A 120 -39.64 8.62 17.95
C LEU A 120 -39.69 7.17 17.52
N ASN A 121 -40.20 6.33 18.43
CA ASN A 121 -41.09 5.18 18.20
C ASN A 121 -40.68 3.91 18.98
N ALA A 122 -41.27 3.79 20.16
CA ALA A 122 -42.04 2.65 20.65
C ALA A 122 -42.76 3.22 21.90
N GLU A 123 -44.06 3.06 22.13
CA GLU A 123 -44.77 1.79 22.22
C GLU A 123 -46.26 1.98 21.86
N THR A 124 -46.83 0.86 21.41
CA THR A 124 -48.24 0.42 21.34
C THR A 124 -49.27 1.13 22.22
#